data_AF-A0A6A6H5G1-F1
#
_entry.id   AF-A0A6A6H5G1-F1
#
_cell.length_a   1.000
_cell.length_b   1.000
_cell.length_c   1.000
_cell.angle_alpha   90.00
_cell.angle_beta   90.00
_cell.angle_gamma   90.00
#
_symmetry.space_group_name_H-M   'P 1'
#
loop_
_entity.id
_entity.type
_entity.pdbx_description
1 polymer ?
#
loop_
_entity_poly.entity_id
_entity_poly.type
_entity_poly.pdbx_seq_one_letter_code
_entity_poly.pdbx_strand_id
1 'polypeptide(L)'
;EESEQAPKEPWQVQKAALKKKFGGEAWNPRKRLSPDALEGIRALHNANPEGASTSVLAEQFQVSPEVIRRILKSKWRPSEKEAEERRQRWDKRGEKIWSGMVKKGIRPPKKWREMGIGKAEPGQKPKWKQRK
;
A
#
# COMPACT_ATOMS: atom_id res chain seq x y z
N GLU A 1 -30.40 -18.08 33.91
CA GLU A 1 -29.70 -18.88 32.89
C GLU A 1 -28.32 -18.27 32.67
N GLU A 2 -27.33 -18.71 33.44
CA GLU A 2 -25.95 -18.28 33.27
C GLU A 2 -25.27 -19.26 32.30
N SER A 3 -25.02 -18.82 31.07
CA SER A 3 -24.18 -19.57 30.14
C SER A 3 -22.73 -19.46 30.61
N GLU A 4 -22.18 -20.55 31.16
CA GLU A 4 -20.74 -20.69 31.36
C GLU A 4 -20.04 -20.50 30.01
N GLN A 5 -19.41 -19.34 29.81
CA GLN A 5 -18.64 -19.09 28.59
C GLN A 5 -17.36 -19.91 28.66
N ALA A 6 -17.22 -20.88 27.75
CA ALA A 6 -16.01 -21.64 27.57
C ALA A 6 -14.78 -20.71 27.48
N PRO A 7 -13.62 -21.11 28.06
CA PRO A 7 -12.41 -20.29 28.04
C PRO A 7 -12.05 -19.92 26.60
N LYS A 8 -11.76 -18.63 26.39
CA LYS A 8 -11.43 -18.13 25.05
C LYS A 8 -10.09 -18.71 24.59
N GLU A 9 -10.09 -19.24 23.38
CA GLU A 9 -8.88 -19.74 22.74
C GLU A 9 -7.85 -18.61 22.54
N PRO A 10 -6.53 -18.90 22.57
CA PRO A 10 -5.48 -17.88 22.45
C PRO A 10 -5.62 -16.96 21.22
N TRP A 11 -6.06 -17.51 20.08
CA TRP A 11 -6.26 -16.72 18.86
C TRP A 11 -7.41 -15.71 18.98
N GLN A 12 -8.46 -16.03 19.75
CA GLN A 12 -9.59 -15.12 20.00
C GLN A 12 -9.14 -13.94 20.87
N VAL A 13 -8.33 -14.21 21.89
CA VAL A 13 -7.73 -13.20 22.76
C VAL A 13 -6.83 -12.27 21.93
N GLN A 14 -5.96 -12.84 21.09
CA GLN A 14 -5.09 -12.05 20.22
C GLN A 14 -5.89 -11.18 19.24
N LYS A 15 -6.94 -11.74 18.61
CA LYS A 15 -7.80 -11.00 17.68
C LYS A 15 -8.54 -9.85 18.37
N ALA A 16 -9.05 -10.07 19.58
CA ALA A 16 -9.69 -9.03 20.38
C ALA A 16 -8.69 -7.93 20.78
N ALA A 17 -7.49 -8.30 21.20
CA ALA A 17 -6.42 -7.36 21.53
C ALA A 17 -6.01 -6.50 20.32
N LEU A 18 -5.89 -7.10 19.14
CA LEU A 18 -5.60 -6.37 17.90
C LEU A 18 -6.73 -5.41 17.54
N LYS A 19 -8.00 -5.85 17.61
CA LYS A 19 -9.16 -4.97 17.35
C LYS A 19 -9.18 -3.76 18.29
N LYS A 20 -8.85 -3.96 19.57
CA LYS A 20 -8.71 -2.89 20.56
C LYS A 20 -7.57 -1.93 20.22
N LYS A 21 -6.39 -2.45 19.87
CA LYS A 21 -5.21 -1.63 19.49
C LYS A 21 -5.45 -0.77 18.25
N PHE A 22 -6.19 -1.29 17.27
CA PHE A 22 -6.49 -0.56 16.04
C PHE A 22 -7.75 0.32 16.12
N GLY A 23 -8.43 0.38 17.26
CA GLY A 23 -9.60 1.25 17.43
C GLY A 23 -10.75 0.95 16.47
N GLY A 24 -10.87 -0.30 16.00
CA GLY A 24 -11.85 -0.69 14.98
C GLY A 24 -11.40 -0.45 13.53
N GLU A 25 -10.25 0.19 13.28
CA GLU A 25 -9.67 0.27 11.95
C GLU A 25 -9.07 -1.08 11.51
N ALA A 26 -9.15 -1.37 10.21
CA ALA A 26 -8.47 -2.51 9.63
C ALA A 26 -6.97 -2.26 9.54
N TRP A 27 -6.18 -3.34 9.58
CA TRP A 27 -4.73 -3.27 9.34
C TRP A 27 -4.42 -2.60 8.00
N ASN A 28 -3.84 -1.40 8.04
CA ASN A 28 -3.48 -0.63 6.84
C ASN A 28 -2.04 -0.12 6.96
N PRO A 29 -1.07 -0.86 6.39
CA PRO A 29 0.33 -0.45 6.38
C PRO A 29 0.50 0.95 5.78
N ARG A 30 1.30 1.79 6.45
CA ARG A 30 1.64 3.14 6.00
C ARG A 30 2.35 3.09 4.64
N LYS A 31 3.36 2.23 4.52
CA LYS A 31 4.10 2.00 3.27
C LYS A 31 3.67 0.67 2.65
N ARG A 32 3.33 0.70 1.37
CA ARG A 32 3.11 -0.50 0.55
C ARG A 32 3.95 -0.35 -0.70
N LEU A 33 4.48 -1.47 -1.20
CA LEU A 33 5.20 -1.50 -2.46
C LEU A 33 4.20 -1.65 -3.60
N SER A 34 4.47 -1.00 -4.72
CA SER A 34 3.67 -1.19 -5.94
C SER A 34 3.92 -2.59 -6.50
N PRO A 35 2.96 -3.15 -7.26
CA PRO A 35 3.17 -4.41 -7.97
C PRO A 35 4.47 -4.41 -8.79
N ASP A 36 4.74 -3.31 -9.49
CA ASP A 36 5.95 -3.17 -10.32
C ASP A 36 7.24 -3.08 -9.48
N ALA A 37 7.19 -2.46 -8.29
CA ALA A 37 8.35 -2.43 -7.39
C ALA A 37 8.71 -3.82 -6.88
N LEU A 38 7.72 -4.70 -6.65
CA LEU A 38 7.97 -6.09 -6.27
C LEU A 38 8.71 -6.86 -7.37
N GLU A 39 8.28 -6.68 -8.62
CA GLU A 39 8.94 -7.27 -9.79
C GLU A 39 10.34 -6.68 -10.00
N GLY A 40 10.48 -5.36 -9.86
CA GLY A 40 11.75 -4.66 -9.95
C GLY A 40 12.77 -5.15 -8.92
N ILE A 41 12.36 -5.35 -7.66
CA ILE A 41 13.23 -5.92 -6.61
C ILE A 41 13.76 -7.29 -7.02
N ARG A 42 12.88 -8.16 -7.55
CA ARG A 42 13.28 -9.50 -8.00
C ARG A 42 14.20 -9.45 -9.21
N ALA A 43 13.89 -8.59 -10.19
CA ALA A 43 14.72 -8.43 -11.37
C ALA A 43 16.13 -7.90 -11.02
N LEU A 44 16.22 -6.90 -10.14
CA LEU A 44 17.51 -6.35 -9.67
C LEU A 44 18.34 -7.40 -8.95
N HIS A 45 17.74 -8.14 -8.01
CA HIS A 45 18.45 -9.19 -7.27
C HIS A 45 18.89 -10.34 -8.17
N ASN A 46 18.07 -10.72 -9.16
CA ASN A 46 18.44 -11.76 -10.12
C ASN A 46 19.58 -11.33 -11.05
N ALA A 47 19.63 -10.06 -11.44
CA ALA A 47 20.67 -9.54 -12.34
C ALA A 47 22.02 -9.35 -11.64
N ASN A 48 22.02 -8.90 -10.38
CA ASN A 48 23.23 -8.73 -9.60
C ASN A 48 22.98 -9.06 -8.11
N PRO A 49 23.07 -10.34 -7.70
CA PRO A 49 22.81 -10.74 -6.32
C PRO A 49 23.77 -10.11 -5.30
N GLU A 50 25.03 -9.91 -5.69
CA GLU A 50 26.08 -9.33 -4.84
C GLU A 50 25.83 -7.84 -4.55
N GLY A 51 25.52 -7.06 -5.60
CA GLY A 51 25.23 -5.63 -5.46
C GLY A 51 23.83 -5.32 -4.92
N ALA A 52 22.83 -6.11 -5.30
CA ALA A 52 21.46 -5.97 -4.84
C ALA A 52 21.19 -6.90 -3.64
N SER A 53 22.06 -6.85 -2.63
CA SER A 53 21.89 -7.63 -1.41
C SER A 53 20.65 -7.18 -0.62
N THR A 54 20.19 -8.03 0.32
CA THR A 54 18.95 -7.77 1.05
C THR A 54 18.96 -6.48 1.87
N SER A 55 20.12 -6.08 2.42
CA SER A 55 20.30 -4.81 3.15
C SER A 55 20.22 -3.62 2.21
N VAL A 56 20.93 -3.67 1.08
CA VAL A 56 20.95 -2.59 0.08
C VAL A 56 19.55 -2.34 -0.48
N LEU A 57 18.83 -3.40 -0.85
CA LEU A 57 17.44 -3.29 -1.30
C LEU A 57 16.51 -2.77 -0.20
N ALA A 58 16.71 -3.18 1.05
CA ALA A 58 15.92 -2.69 2.17
C ALA A 58 16.09 -1.19 2.37
N GLU A 59 17.32 -0.68 2.26
CA GLU A 59 17.65 0.74 2.35
C GLU A 59 17.05 1.52 1.18
N GLN A 60 17.30 1.09 -0.07
CA GLN A 60 16.81 1.76 -1.27
C GLN A 60 15.29 1.87 -1.30
N PHE A 61 14.59 0.78 -0.98
CA PHE A 61 13.13 0.77 -0.94
C PHE A 61 12.56 1.25 0.41
N GLN A 62 13.41 1.59 1.38
CA GLN A 62 13.11 1.91 2.78
C GLN A 62 12.00 1.02 3.35
N VAL A 63 12.26 -0.28 3.32
CA VAL A 63 11.42 -1.34 3.91
C VAL A 63 12.30 -2.19 4.82
N SER A 64 11.69 -2.97 5.70
CA SER A 64 12.47 -3.89 6.55
C SER A 64 13.18 -4.96 5.67
N PRO A 65 14.42 -5.37 6.00
CA PRO A 65 15.10 -6.49 5.33
C PRO A 65 14.27 -7.78 5.30
N GLU A 66 13.40 -8.00 6.29
CA GLU A 66 12.51 -9.15 6.32
C GLU A 66 11.46 -9.13 5.20
N VAL A 67 11.00 -7.93 4.81
CA VAL A 67 10.09 -7.77 3.67
C VAL A 67 10.80 -8.18 2.38
N ILE A 68 12.04 -7.73 2.19
CA ILE A 68 12.85 -8.11 1.02
C ILE A 68 13.06 -9.62 0.98
N ARG A 69 13.46 -10.24 2.09
CA ARG A 69 13.62 -11.70 2.18
C ARG A 69 12.35 -12.44 1.79
N ARG A 70 11.18 -12.00 2.26
CA ARG A 70 9.89 -12.61 1.90
C ARG A 70 9.56 -12.45 0.42
N ILE A 71 9.88 -11.31 -0.19
CA ILE A 71 9.66 -11.05 -1.62
C ILE A 71 10.53 -11.98 -2.48
N LEU A 72 11.80 -12.12 -2.12
CA LEU A 72 12.77 -12.95 -2.82
C LEU A 72 12.49 -14.45 -2.63
N LYS A 73 12.08 -14.87 -1.42
CA LYS A 73 11.73 -16.27 -1.12
C LYS A 73 10.42 -16.72 -1.79
N SER A 74 9.48 -15.81 -2.01
CA SER A 74 8.18 -16.13 -2.60
C SER A 74 8.29 -16.46 -4.09
N LYS A 75 8.09 -17.73 -4.43
CA LYS A 75 8.03 -18.22 -5.82
C LYS A 75 6.73 -17.87 -6.56
N TRP A 76 5.66 -17.54 -5.83
CA TRP A 76 4.36 -17.27 -6.41
C TRP A 76 4.38 -16.04 -7.35
N ARG A 77 3.76 -16.17 -8.53
CA ARG A 77 3.63 -15.15 -9.59
C ARG A 77 2.17 -15.02 -10.03
N PRO A 78 1.67 -13.79 -10.27
CA PRO A 78 0.33 -13.60 -10.81
C PRO A 78 0.24 -14.09 -12.26
N SER A 79 -0.91 -14.62 -12.63
CA SER A 79 -1.32 -14.67 -14.04
C SER A 79 -1.53 -13.25 -14.59
N GLU A 80 -1.62 -13.11 -15.92
CA GLU A 80 -1.79 -11.79 -16.57
C GLU A 80 -3.03 -11.04 -16.06
N LYS A 81 -4.16 -11.74 -15.97
CA LYS A 81 -5.42 -11.18 -15.46
C LYS A 81 -5.28 -10.72 -14.00
N GLU A 82 -4.68 -11.53 -13.14
CA GLU A 82 -4.46 -11.16 -11.73
C GLU A 82 -3.47 -9.99 -11.58
N ALA A 83 -2.47 -9.90 -12.46
CA ALA A 83 -1.52 -8.80 -12.48
C ALA A 83 -2.24 -7.49 -12.83
N GLU A 84 -3.14 -7.52 -13.81
CA GLU A 84 -3.95 -6.37 -14.17
C GLU A 84 -4.89 -5.95 -13.04
N GLU A 85 -5.62 -6.89 -12.44
CA GLU A 85 -6.50 -6.61 -11.29
C GLU A 85 -5.73 -6.00 -10.11
N ARG A 86 -4.47 -6.38 -9.91
CA ARG A 86 -3.60 -5.78 -8.90
C ARG A 86 -3.18 -4.37 -9.25
N ARG A 87 -2.82 -4.11 -10.51
CA ARG A 87 -2.53 -2.76 -10.99
C ARG A 87 -3.75 -1.86 -10.79
N GLN A 88 -4.94 -2.31 -11.17
CA GLN A 88 -6.19 -1.57 -10.95
C GLN A 88 -6.45 -1.30 -9.46
N ARG A 89 -6.25 -2.28 -8.58
CA ARG A 89 -6.36 -2.08 -7.12
C ARG A 89 -5.34 -1.09 -6.58
N TRP A 90 -4.12 -1.11 -7.10
CA TRP A 90 -3.08 -0.15 -6.75
C TRP A 90 -3.44 1.27 -7.21
N ASP A 91 -3.96 1.41 -8.43
CA ASP A 91 -4.41 2.69 -8.97
C ASP A 91 -5.56 3.26 -8.12
N LYS A 92 -6.61 2.48 -7.86
CA LYS A 92 -7.72 2.88 -6.95
C LYS A 92 -7.22 3.34 -5.56
N ARG A 93 -6.19 2.69 -5.02
CA ARG A 93 -5.56 3.14 -3.76
C ARG A 93 -4.90 4.52 -3.95
N GLY A 94 -4.15 4.69 -5.03
CA GLY A 94 -3.53 5.97 -5.35
C GLY A 94 -4.55 7.08 -5.56
N GLU A 95 -5.70 6.79 -6.17
CA GLU A 95 -6.81 7.74 -6.33
C GLU A 95 -7.31 8.22 -4.97
N LYS A 96 -7.55 7.30 -4.03
CA LYS A 96 -7.98 7.62 -2.66
C LYS A 96 -6.96 8.46 -1.92
N ILE A 97 -5.67 8.13 -2.04
CA ILE A 97 -4.57 8.88 -1.39
C ILE A 97 -4.50 10.30 -1.95
N TRP A 98 -4.47 10.45 -3.27
CA TRP A 98 -4.34 11.76 -3.91
C TRP A 98 -5.59 12.61 -3.77
N SER A 99 -6.79 12.02 -3.76
CA SER A 99 -8.02 12.72 -3.40
C SER A 99 -7.92 13.31 -1.99
N GLY A 100 -7.41 12.55 -1.01
CA GLY A 100 -7.13 13.06 0.33
C GLY A 100 -6.09 14.18 0.36
N MET A 101 -5.02 14.07 -0.42
CA MET A 101 -3.98 15.10 -0.54
C MET A 101 -4.50 16.38 -1.19
N VAL A 102 -5.34 16.28 -2.22
CA VAL A 102 -6.00 17.42 -2.86
C VAL A 102 -6.91 18.16 -1.89
N LYS A 103 -7.66 17.44 -1.03
CA LYS A 103 -8.46 18.07 0.03
C LYS A 103 -7.60 18.91 0.98
N LYS A 104 -6.35 18.48 1.21
CA LYS A 104 -5.32 19.22 1.97
C LYS A 104 -4.64 20.34 1.17
N GLY A 105 -5.02 20.56 -0.09
CA GLY A 105 -4.47 21.61 -0.96
C GLY A 105 -3.17 21.23 -1.68
N ILE A 106 -2.74 19.97 -1.62
CA ILE A 106 -1.52 19.51 -2.30
C ILE A 106 -1.83 19.25 -3.78
N ARG A 107 -0.92 19.70 -4.66
CA ARG A 107 -1.04 19.51 -6.12
C ARG A 107 -0.80 18.04 -6.51
N PRO A 108 -1.73 17.38 -7.22
CA PRO A 108 -1.54 16.01 -7.67
C PRO A 108 -0.61 15.92 -8.90
N PRO A 109 0.17 14.82 -9.04
CA PRO A 109 1.01 14.53 -10.20
C PRO A 109 0.22 14.44 -11.51
N LYS A 110 0.93 14.51 -12.65
CA LYS A 110 0.32 14.52 -14.00
C LYS A 110 -0.64 13.33 -14.22
N LYS A 111 -0.19 12.10 -13.95
CA LYS A 111 -1.00 10.87 -14.06
C LYS A 111 -2.37 11.00 -13.39
N TRP A 112 -2.41 11.53 -12.16
CA TRP A 112 -3.64 11.67 -11.38
C TRP A 112 -4.54 12.81 -11.86
N ARG A 113 -3.96 13.89 -12.39
CA ARG A 113 -4.72 15.01 -12.98
C ARG A 113 -5.43 14.61 -14.26
N GLU A 114 -4.78 13.79 -15.09
CA GLU A 114 -5.36 13.26 -16.32
C GLU A 114 -6.55 12.34 -16.02
N MET A 115 -6.42 11.50 -14.98
CA MET A 115 -7.53 10.72 -14.42
C MET A 115 -8.61 11.55 -13.69
N GLY A 116 -8.51 12.89 -13.69
CA GLY A 116 -9.55 13.77 -13.16
C GLY A 116 -9.44 14.10 -11.67
N ILE A 117 -8.43 13.59 -10.95
CA ILE A 117 -8.28 13.86 -9.52
C ILE A 117 -7.87 15.31 -9.29
N GLY A 118 -8.68 16.02 -8.51
CA GLY A 118 -8.47 17.43 -8.21
C GLY A 118 -8.77 18.38 -9.36
N LYS A 119 -9.55 17.95 -10.37
CA LYS A 119 -10.31 18.87 -11.21
C LYS A 119 -11.41 19.51 -10.37
N ALA A 120 -11.60 20.81 -10.53
CA ALA A 120 -12.75 21.51 -9.99
C ALA A 120 -13.93 21.39 -10.96
N GLU A 121 -15.12 21.74 -10.47
CA GLU A 121 -16.28 21.90 -11.33
C GLU A 121 -16.02 22.93 -12.44
N PRO A 122 -16.66 22.79 -13.61
CA PRO A 122 -16.57 23.77 -14.68
C PRO A 122 -16.81 25.19 -14.15
N GLY A 123 -15.87 26.10 -14.40
CA GLY A 123 -15.92 27.49 -13.93
C GLY A 123 -15.25 27.77 -12.59
N GLN A 124 -14.90 26.75 -11.79
CA GLN A 124 -14.21 26.92 -10.51
C GLN A 124 -12.71 26.60 -10.59
N LYS A 125 -11.90 27.25 -9.74
CA LYS A 125 -10.47 26.93 -9.62
C LYS A 125 -10.26 25.79 -8.61
N PRO A 126 -9.46 24.77 -8.94
CA PRO A 126 -9.10 23.72 -7.98
C PRO A 126 -8.51 24.29 -6.70
N LYS A 127 -8.83 23.67 -5.55
CA LYS A 127 -8.37 24.10 -4.23
C LYS A 127 -6.85 24.30 -4.14
N TRP A 128 -6.07 23.44 -4.80
CA TRP A 128 -4.60 23.54 -4.85
C TRP A 128 -4.07 24.68 -5.74
N LYS A 129 -4.92 25.31 -6.56
CA LYS A 129 -4.61 26.44 -7.44
C LYS A 129 -5.18 27.77 -6.93
N GLN A 130 -6.01 27.74 -5.88
CA GLN A 130 -6.46 28.98 -5.22
C GLN A 130 -5.23 29.60 -4.55
N ARG A 131 -4.86 30.82 -4.97
CA ARG A 131 -3.76 31.57 -4.33
C ARG A 131 -4.17 31.82 -2.88
N LYS A 132 -3.20 31.71 -1.96
CA LYS A 132 -3.32 32.28 -0.61
C LYS A 132 -3.48 33.79 -0.73
#